data_AF-A0A4Q3H8W0-F1
#
_entry.id   AF-A0A4Q3H8W0-F1
#
_cell.length_a   1.000
_cell.length_b   1.000
_cell.length_c   1.000
_cell.angle_alpha   90.00
_cell.angle_beta   90.00
_cell.angle_gamma   90.00
#
_symmetry.space_group_name_H-M   'P 1'
#
loop_
_entity.id
_entity.type
_entity.pdbx_description
1 polymer ?
#
loop_
_entity_poly.entity_id
_entity_poly.type
_entity_poly.pdbx_seq_one_letter_code
_entity_poly.pdbx_strand_id
1 'polypeptide(L)'
;MSTTEILPISTAFHDRHIDPQIMAGLDGKNWRIDDYVARGGYEALRKILTTGMTPEQVIAEVKSSALRGRGGAGFPTGLKWSFMPRTFPGQKYLVCNSDEGEPGTFKDRDILRYNPHIVIEGMAIAAYAMGITV
;
A
#
# COMPACT_ATOMS: atom_id res chain seq x y z
N MET A 1 -16.96 -1.49 43.67
CA MET A 1 -17.39 -1.34 42.26
C MET A 1 -16.83 -0.02 41.76
N SER A 2 -15.66 -0.04 41.13
CA SER A 2 -15.06 1.14 40.51
C SER A 2 -15.38 1.05 39.01
N THR A 3 -16.23 1.94 38.53
CA THR A 3 -16.50 2.13 37.11
C THR A 3 -15.29 2.83 36.50
N THR A 4 -14.43 2.06 35.84
CA THR A 4 -13.37 2.62 35.01
C THR A 4 -14.02 3.26 33.79
N GLU A 5 -13.99 4.59 33.70
CA GLU A 5 -14.38 5.32 32.50
C GLU A 5 -13.48 4.88 31.34
N ILE A 6 -14.08 4.23 30.34
CA ILE A 6 -13.43 3.96 29.06
C ILE A 6 -13.40 5.29 28.31
N LEU A 7 -12.25 5.97 28.32
CA LEU A 7 -12.01 7.10 27.45
C LEU A 7 -12.19 6.65 25.98
N PRO A 8 -12.88 7.43 25.13
CA PRO A 8 -13.07 7.07 23.74
C PRO A 8 -11.71 6.92 23.06
N ILE A 9 -11.52 5.80 22.36
CA ILE A 9 -10.37 5.56 21.49
C ILE A 9 -10.26 6.76 20.56
N SER A 10 -9.17 7.53 20.69
CA SER A 10 -8.85 8.66 19.83
C SER A 10 -8.91 8.18 18.37
N THR A 11 -9.79 8.79 17.58
CA THR A 11 -9.90 8.52 16.13
C THR A 11 -8.71 9.07 15.34
N ALA A 12 -7.84 9.87 15.98
CA ALA A 12 -6.71 10.53 15.34
C ALA A 12 -5.39 9.76 15.51
N PHE A 13 -5.20 9.04 16.62
CA PHE A 13 -3.95 8.36 16.92
C PHE A 13 -4.22 7.01 17.58
N HIS A 14 -4.01 5.93 16.82
CA HIS A 14 -3.88 4.58 17.34
C HIS A 14 -2.38 4.26 17.47
N ASP A 15 -1.98 3.42 18.44
CA ASP A 15 -0.57 3.01 18.66
C ASP A 15 0.09 2.27 17.47
N ARG A 16 -0.63 2.09 16.35
CA ARG A 16 -0.07 1.60 15.09
C ARG A 16 0.61 2.76 14.35
N HIS A 17 1.93 2.80 14.45
CA HIS A 17 2.86 3.53 13.58
C HIS A 17 2.90 5.06 13.77
N ILE A 18 3.62 5.50 14.82
CA ILE A 18 4.14 6.87 14.92
C ILE A 18 5.41 7.03 14.06
N ASP A 19 6.05 5.92 13.69
CA ASP A 19 7.28 5.93 12.89
C ASP A 19 7.01 6.03 11.38
N PRO A 20 7.85 6.78 10.63
CA PRO A 20 7.77 6.80 9.18
C PRO A 20 7.88 5.38 8.61
N GLN A 21 7.11 5.07 7.57
CA GLN A 21 7.17 3.78 6.89
C GLN A 21 7.69 3.93 5.45
N ILE A 22 7.13 4.88 4.70
CA ILE A 22 7.42 5.03 3.26
C ILE A 22 8.82 5.62 3.02
N MET A 23 9.24 6.60 3.83
CA MET A 23 10.51 7.32 3.63
C MET A 23 11.56 6.96 4.69
N ALA A 24 11.31 5.93 5.50
CA ALA A 24 12.20 5.58 6.61
C ALA A 24 13.53 5.01 6.11
N GLY A 25 14.61 5.44 6.75
CA GLY A 25 15.97 4.97 6.45
C GLY A 25 16.52 5.41 5.09
N LEU A 26 15.88 6.36 4.41
CA LEU A 26 16.38 6.92 3.15
C LEU A 26 17.36 8.07 3.39
N ASP A 27 18.44 8.11 2.61
CA ASP A 27 19.45 9.19 2.63
C ASP A 27 19.51 9.97 1.30
N GLY A 28 18.59 9.66 0.37
CA GLY A 28 18.51 10.26 -0.96
C GLY A 28 19.39 9.60 -2.02
N LYS A 29 20.23 8.63 -1.66
CA LYS A 29 21.13 7.91 -2.58
C LYS A 29 20.93 6.40 -2.54
N ASN A 30 20.39 5.87 -1.45
CA ASN A 30 20.16 4.45 -1.20
C ASN A 30 18.82 3.91 -1.77
N TRP A 31 18.45 4.34 -2.98
CA TRP A 31 17.19 3.97 -3.63
C TRP A 31 17.32 2.79 -4.60
N ARG A 32 18.50 2.19 -4.73
CA ARG A 32 18.74 1.04 -5.61
C ARG A 32 18.11 -0.22 -5.01
N ILE A 33 17.97 -1.23 -5.86
CA ILE A 33 17.32 -2.50 -5.48
C ILE A 33 17.96 -3.16 -4.26
N ASP A 34 19.30 -3.23 -4.21
CA ASP A 34 20.01 -3.87 -3.09
C ASP A 34 19.77 -3.12 -1.77
N ASP A 35 19.73 -1.78 -1.82
CA ASP A 35 19.46 -0.96 -0.65
C ASP A 35 18.00 -1.12 -0.18
N TYR A 36 17.05 -1.20 -1.11
CA TYR A 36 15.64 -1.44 -0.80
C TYR A 36 15.45 -2.80 -0.13
N VAL A 37 16.06 -3.85 -0.67
CA VAL A 37 16.04 -5.20 -0.07
C VAL A 37 16.71 -5.21 1.30
N ALA A 38 17.84 -4.51 1.48
CA ALA A 38 18.53 -4.43 2.78
C ALA A 38 17.68 -3.75 3.87
N ARG A 39 16.69 -2.92 3.50
CA ARG A 39 15.71 -2.31 4.41
C ARG A 39 14.43 -3.13 4.59
N GLY A 40 14.39 -4.39 4.13
CA GLY A 40 13.21 -5.25 4.21
C GLY A 40 12.23 -5.11 3.04
N GLY A 41 12.63 -4.43 1.97
CA GLY A 41 11.84 -4.34 0.74
C GLY A 41 11.63 -5.71 0.08
N TYR A 42 10.49 -5.88 -0.59
CA TYR A 42 10.04 -7.13 -1.21
C TYR A 42 9.68 -8.27 -0.24
N GLU A 43 9.75 -8.08 1.07
CA GLU A 43 9.36 -9.12 2.04
C GLU A 43 7.87 -9.42 2.01
N ALA A 44 7.02 -8.40 1.86
CA ALA A 44 5.57 -8.58 1.78
C ALA A 44 5.19 -9.32 0.49
N LEU A 45 5.76 -8.91 -0.64
CA LEU A 45 5.55 -9.62 -1.90
C LEU A 45 6.07 -11.06 -1.84
N ARG A 46 7.27 -11.28 -1.28
CA ARG A 46 7.84 -12.62 -1.09
C ARG A 46 6.93 -13.50 -0.25
N LYS A 47 6.40 -12.99 0.87
CA LYS A 47 5.45 -13.71 1.72
C LYS A 47 4.24 -14.14 0.90
N ILE A 48 3.59 -13.22 0.20
CA ILE A 48 2.40 -13.51 -0.62
C ILE A 48 2.67 -14.65 -1.60
N LEU A 49 3.79 -14.57 -2.34
CA LEU A 49 4.13 -15.54 -3.38
C LEU A 49 4.60 -16.91 -2.85
N THR A 50 5.26 -16.95 -1.68
CA THR A 50 5.86 -18.19 -1.15
C THR A 50 4.96 -18.96 -0.20
N THR A 51 4.05 -18.30 0.51
CA THR A 51 3.11 -18.98 1.42
C THR A 51 1.81 -19.37 0.73
N GLY A 52 1.63 -19.00 -0.54
CA GLY A 52 0.40 -19.26 -1.29
C GLY A 52 -0.79 -18.44 -0.80
N MET A 53 -0.58 -17.21 -0.30
CA MET A 53 -1.70 -16.33 0.07
C MET A 53 -2.56 -16.06 -1.15
N THR A 54 -3.86 -16.36 -1.09
CA THR A 54 -4.74 -16.17 -2.25
C THR A 54 -5.01 -14.68 -2.50
N PRO A 55 -5.37 -14.29 -3.74
CA PRO A 55 -5.77 -12.90 -4.05
C PRO A 55 -6.85 -12.36 -3.11
N GLU A 56 -7.79 -13.20 -2.69
CA GLU A 56 -8.84 -12.85 -1.73
C GLU A 56 -8.31 -12.53 -0.34
N GLN A 57 -7.33 -13.28 0.13
CA GLN A 57 -6.69 -13.03 1.42
C GLN A 57 -5.93 -11.69 1.39
N VAL A 58 -5.27 -11.38 0.27
CA VAL A 58 -4.60 -10.07 0.09
C VAL A 58 -5.63 -8.94 0.09
N ILE A 59 -6.75 -9.07 -0.65
CA ILE A 59 -7.83 -8.07 -0.64
C ILE A 59 -8.43 -7.91 0.77
N ALA A 60 -8.63 -9.02 1.50
CA ALA A 60 -9.15 -9.00 2.86
C ALA A 60 -8.21 -8.26 3.83
N GLU A 61 -6.90 -8.46 3.72
CA GLU A 61 -5.88 -7.74 4.50
C GLU A 61 -5.91 -6.23 4.20
N VAL A 62 -6.00 -5.84 2.92
CA VAL A 62 -6.11 -4.42 2.55
C VAL A 62 -7.43 -3.82 3.05
N LYS A 63 -8.52 -4.59 3.04
CA LYS A 63 -9.80 -4.14 3.60
C LYS A 63 -9.75 -3.97 5.12
N SER A 64 -9.12 -4.89 5.85
CA SER A 64 -8.96 -4.83 7.31
C SER A 64 -8.05 -3.68 7.75
N SER A 65 -7.05 -3.32 6.92
CA SER A 65 -6.16 -2.18 7.16
C SER A 65 -6.85 -0.80 7.14
N ALA A 66 -8.09 -0.74 6.63
CA ALA A 66 -8.82 0.51 6.40
C ALA A 66 -8.09 1.52 5.48
N LEU A 67 -7.21 1.05 4.59
CA LEU A 67 -6.50 1.91 3.64
C LEU A 67 -7.47 2.68 2.75
N ARG A 68 -7.38 4.01 2.77
CA ARG A 68 -8.12 4.93 1.90
C ARG A 68 -7.24 5.46 0.78
N GLY A 69 -7.84 5.76 -0.37
CA GLY A 69 -7.14 6.33 -1.51
C GLY A 69 -6.46 7.66 -1.17
N ARG A 70 -5.18 7.78 -1.55
CA ARG A 70 -4.32 8.94 -1.24
C ARG A 70 -4.21 9.99 -2.35
N GLY A 71 -4.95 9.81 -3.44
CA GLY A 71 -5.08 10.80 -4.53
C GLY A 71 -6.25 11.77 -4.34
N GLY A 72 -6.63 12.10 -3.10
CA GLY A 72 -7.71 13.06 -2.80
C GLY A 72 -9.10 12.46 -2.60
N ALA A 73 -9.52 11.47 -3.41
CA ALA A 73 -10.89 10.93 -3.34
C ALA A 73 -11.22 10.18 -2.03
N GLY A 74 -10.23 9.60 -1.35
CA GLY A 74 -10.43 8.93 -0.06
C GLY A 74 -11.30 7.68 -0.08
N PHE A 75 -11.54 7.05 -1.24
CA PHE A 75 -12.33 5.82 -1.35
C PHE A 75 -11.60 4.62 -0.69
N PRO A 76 -12.29 3.69 0.00
CA PRO A 76 -11.63 2.52 0.60
C PRO A 76 -10.99 1.59 -0.44
N THR A 77 -9.68 1.40 -0.36
CA THR A 77 -8.87 0.72 -1.38
C THR A 77 -9.20 -0.77 -1.49
N GLY A 78 -9.32 -1.48 -0.35
CA GLY A 78 -9.69 -2.90 -0.36
C GLY A 78 -11.09 -3.14 -0.95
N LEU A 79 -12.04 -2.23 -0.71
CA LEU A 79 -13.36 -2.28 -1.34
C LEU A 79 -13.26 -2.03 -2.85
N LYS A 80 -12.48 -1.04 -3.28
CA LYS A 80 -12.23 -0.76 -4.71
C LYS A 80 -11.69 -1.99 -5.44
N TRP A 81 -10.72 -2.68 -4.86
CA TRP A 81 -10.14 -3.89 -5.46
C TRP A 81 -11.16 -5.04 -5.53
N SER A 82 -12.05 -5.16 -4.55
CA SER A 82 -13.10 -6.19 -4.55
C SER A 82 -14.13 -6.05 -5.66
N PHE A 83 -14.23 -4.88 -6.30
CA PHE A 83 -15.11 -4.69 -7.47
C PHE A 83 -14.53 -5.27 -8.75
N MET A 84 -13.24 -5.62 -8.78
CA MET A 84 -12.63 -6.19 -9.97
C MET A 84 -13.20 -7.60 -10.25
N PRO A 85 -13.78 -7.82 -11.45
CA PRO A 85 -14.36 -9.11 -11.79
C PRO A 85 -13.31 -10.22 -11.83
N ARG A 86 -13.55 -11.31 -11.10
CA ARG A 86 -12.64 -12.46 -11.04
C ARG A 86 -12.52 -13.16 -12.39
N THR A 87 -13.66 -13.41 -13.03
CA THR A 87 -13.81 -14.19 -14.26
C THR A 87 -13.91 -13.32 -15.52
N PHE A 88 -13.27 -12.15 -15.52
CA PHE A 88 -13.25 -11.32 -16.72
C PHE A 88 -12.43 -12.02 -17.82
N PRO A 89 -13.01 -12.24 -19.02
CA PRO A 89 -12.36 -13.02 -20.07
C PRO A 89 -11.22 -12.27 -20.79
N GLY A 90 -11.02 -10.98 -20.50
CA GLY A 90 -10.01 -10.14 -21.15
C GLY A 90 -8.82 -9.79 -20.26
N GLN A 91 -7.86 -9.08 -20.84
CA GLN A 91 -6.72 -8.54 -20.11
C GLN A 91 -7.15 -7.44 -19.14
N LYS A 92 -6.64 -7.50 -17.92
CA LYS A 92 -6.78 -6.44 -16.91
C LYS A 92 -5.47 -5.65 -16.85
N TYR A 93 -5.56 -4.40 -16.45
CA TYR A 93 -4.41 -3.49 -16.38
C TYR A 93 -4.40 -2.77 -15.04
N LEU A 94 -3.20 -2.54 -14.53
CA LEU A 94 -2.96 -1.71 -13.35
C LEU A 94 -2.37 -0.37 -13.80
N VAL A 95 -2.95 0.72 -13.30
CA VAL A 95 -2.44 2.07 -13.55
C VAL A 95 -2.05 2.69 -12.21
N CYS A 96 -0.78 3.06 -12.08
CA CYS A 96 -0.32 3.97 -11.05
C CYS A 96 -0.56 5.40 -11.54
N ASN A 97 -1.42 6.15 -10.86
CA ASN A 97 -1.57 7.57 -11.16
C ASN A 97 -0.46 8.34 -10.44
N SER A 98 0.57 8.72 -11.19
CA SER A 98 1.68 9.56 -10.72
C SER A 98 1.55 11.02 -11.18
N ASP A 99 0.40 11.42 -11.71
CA ASP A 99 0.14 12.81 -12.07
C ASP A 99 -0.13 13.63 -10.81
N GLU A 100 0.90 14.31 -10.33
CA GLU A 100 0.88 15.16 -9.14
C GLU A 100 0.79 16.64 -9.53
N GLY A 101 -0.34 17.02 -10.14
CA GLY A 101 -0.55 18.37 -10.70
C GLY A 101 -1.20 19.39 -9.75
N GLU A 102 -1.70 18.97 -8.59
CA GLU A 102 -2.38 19.86 -7.65
C GLU A 102 -1.39 20.82 -6.97
N PRO A 103 -1.63 22.14 -6.97
CA PRO A 103 -0.73 23.10 -6.32
C PRO A 103 -0.50 22.78 -4.84
N GLY A 104 0.77 22.72 -4.44
CA GLY A 104 1.17 22.39 -3.07
C GLY A 104 1.30 20.89 -2.79
N THR A 105 1.07 20.02 -3.77
CA THR A 105 1.34 18.58 -3.66
C THR A 105 2.71 18.23 -4.26
N PHE A 106 3.51 17.46 -3.51
CA PHE A 106 4.87 17.05 -3.91
C PHE A 106 5.33 15.75 -3.23
N LYS A 107 4.38 14.99 -2.68
CA LYS A 107 4.63 13.76 -1.91
C LYS A 107 4.99 12.59 -2.83
N ASP A 108 4.33 12.46 -3.98
CA ASP A 108 4.51 11.32 -4.89
C ASP A 108 5.83 11.46 -5.65
N ARG A 109 6.18 12.70 -6.04
CA ARG A 109 7.48 13.04 -6.63
C ARG A 109 8.65 12.48 -5.82
N ASP A 110 8.64 12.69 -4.50
CA ASP A 110 9.76 12.30 -3.66
C ASP A 110 9.80 10.78 -3.42
N ILE A 111 8.64 10.12 -3.34
CA ILE A 111 8.56 8.65 -3.30
C ILE A 111 9.15 8.06 -4.58
N LEU A 112 8.75 8.57 -5.75
CA LEU A 112 9.25 8.07 -7.04
C LEU A 112 10.75 8.33 -7.22
N ARG A 113 11.26 9.44 -6.68
CA ARG A 113 12.68 9.81 -6.80
C ARG A 113 13.57 9.02 -5.84
N TYR A 114 13.12 8.77 -4.60
CA TYR A 114 13.97 8.26 -3.52
C TYR A 114 13.56 6.90 -2.98
N ASN A 115 12.39 6.37 -3.37
CA ASN A 115 11.96 5.03 -3.00
C ASN A 115 11.12 4.36 -4.11
N PRO A 116 11.58 4.30 -5.37
CA PRO A 116 10.76 3.79 -6.48
C PRO A 116 10.32 2.33 -6.29
N HIS A 117 11.16 1.51 -5.64
CA HIS A 117 10.85 0.10 -5.43
C HIS A 117 9.65 -0.15 -4.51
N ILE A 118 9.31 0.78 -3.60
CA ILE A 118 8.10 0.65 -2.77
C ILE A 118 6.82 0.76 -3.61
N VAL A 119 6.85 1.59 -4.65
CA VAL A 119 5.74 1.73 -5.60
C VAL A 119 5.63 0.47 -6.45
N ILE A 120 6.77 -0.02 -6.96
CA ILE A 120 6.83 -1.24 -7.78
C ILE A 120 6.32 -2.46 -6.99
N GLU A 121 6.77 -2.64 -5.74
CA GLU A 121 6.29 -3.71 -4.88
C GLU A 121 4.79 -3.61 -4.61
N GLY A 122 4.30 -2.42 -4.25
CA GLY A 122 2.87 -2.18 -4.04
C GLY A 122 2.05 -2.47 -5.30
N MET A 123 2.55 -2.11 -6.48
CA MET A 123 1.92 -2.42 -7.76
C MET A 123 1.90 -3.92 -8.04
N ALA A 124 2.99 -4.65 -7.79
CA ALA A 124 3.04 -6.10 -7.96
C ALA A 124 2.03 -6.81 -7.03
N ILE A 125 1.92 -6.37 -5.78
CA ILE A 125 0.93 -6.89 -4.81
C ILE A 125 -0.49 -6.62 -5.30
N ALA A 126 -0.78 -5.39 -5.75
CA ALA A 126 -2.09 -5.01 -6.27
C ALA A 126 -2.45 -5.80 -7.53
N ALA A 127 -1.49 -6.00 -8.44
CA ALA A 127 -1.66 -6.78 -9.65
C ALA A 127 -1.98 -8.24 -9.33
N TYR A 128 -1.22 -8.86 -8.42
CA TYR A 128 -1.49 -10.21 -7.91
C TYR A 128 -2.92 -10.31 -7.34
N ALA A 129 -3.29 -9.39 -6.45
CA ALA A 129 -4.58 -9.38 -5.78
C ALA A 129 -5.78 -9.24 -6.74
N MET A 130 -5.60 -8.56 -7.87
CA MET A 130 -6.65 -8.32 -8.86
C MET A 130 -6.58 -9.27 -10.07
N GLY A 131 -5.59 -10.17 -10.11
CA GLY A 131 -5.34 -11.08 -11.23
C GLY A 131 -4.95 -10.34 -12.52
N ILE A 132 -4.08 -9.35 -12.40
CA ILE A 132 -3.52 -8.55 -13.50
C ILE A 132 -2.15 -9.14 -13.85
N THR A 133 -1.94 -9.46 -15.13
CA THR A 133 -0.74 -10.16 -15.61
C THR A 133 0.22 -9.30 -16.43
N VAL A 134 -0.18 -8.06 -16.77
CA VAL A 134 0.62 -7.11 -17.56
C VAL A 134 0.51 -5.70 -16.99
#